data_AF-A0A2U1VHC7-F1
#
_entry.id   AF-A0A2U1VHC7-F1
#
_cell.length_a   1.000
_cell.length_b   1.000
_cell.length_c   1.000
_cell.angle_alpha   90.00
_cell.angle_beta   90.00
_cell.angle_gamma   90.00
#
_symmetry.space_group_name_H-M   'P 1'
#
loop_
_entity.id
_entity.type
_entity.pdbx_description
1 polymer ?
#
loop_
_entity_poly.entity_id
_entity_poly.type
_entity_poly.pdbx_seq_one_letter_code
_entity_poly.pdbx_strand_id
1 'polypeptide(L)'
;MNSTPTATTLKPSSAGSSSVKPSGGEDGLDSATFRRQMDEVVSRIPMHAIRSVLDAVEGTVTPNGERARHLRDALVEHFNRLRPMKARRLFTSLFEPFLVDDPILYRAPESVPALIQRVDMGGIWAALARHAFPGLAAEVQSRLDLMARDAMLDAVLTSADAMVMRELMRKEALEFLYSMAGDRKLTDRFLALANEEARHDAQLRTQYLGRKAAVDSDLLGFVRALLEHNDVLVPLTERMRRDIEEMQTGADQRAVEVDCQSAMMVGFVRRVRDLGLPFRDQSQVLAWFAPLYGLNVKRRYDVFLRHVREHGGPAVRESHPLLRALLGHFHAAGTTIREVVDGMFGDMDIQDGGVLSAPAPTRALLGEAVERFDRALTALAGTGFLASRSTGPAIRAQLADVSRCLTGTVMPALAARLQAAMNARHAPVPDHEDLVWLLELVWRWGRYLGNAGYGNPELKSLRLYAVETGRVAFVQAMKAEVSEKPAHRMAHLLRIRRLMGAMGETVDDWISPVSQGLHRVVHSYLDGASHGASGGVGEIGAEEWAVIDAFVASVRNELARSRNWQSADFVDILRLHEARRRAEG
;
A
#
# COMPACT_ATOMS: atom_id res chain seq x y z
N MET A 1 61.62 11.55 -65.23
CA MET A 1 62.07 11.46 -66.62
C MET A 1 60.96 10.79 -67.41
N ASN A 2 60.42 11.49 -68.42
CA ASN A 2 60.04 11.05 -69.76
C ASN A 2 59.36 9.66 -69.91
N SER A 3 58.30 9.45 -70.68
CA SER A 3 57.53 10.26 -71.63
C SER A 3 56.33 9.41 -72.07
N THR A 4 55.28 10.09 -72.51
CA THR A 4 54.29 9.64 -73.51
C THR A 4 54.97 9.14 -74.80
N PRO A 5 54.32 8.31 -75.65
CA PRO A 5 53.36 8.83 -76.66
C PRO A 5 52.14 7.88 -76.89
N THR A 6 50.91 8.29 -77.23
CA THR A 6 50.33 9.12 -78.32
C THR A 6 50.30 8.47 -79.71
N ALA A 7 49.10 8.08 -80.16
CA ALA A 7 48.58 8.18 -81.55
C ALA A 7 47.04 7.94 -81.52
N THR A 8 46.14 8.95 -81.58
CA THR A 8 45.46 9.60 -82.75
C THR A 8 44.98 8.61 -83.83
N THR A 9 43.78 8.62 -84.46
CA THR A 9 42.51 9.40 -84.51
C THR A 9 41.57 8.57 -85.43
N LEU A 10 40.24 8.48 -85.32
CA LEU A 10 39.24 9.41 -85.88
C LEU A 10 37.80 8.88 -85.65
N LYS A 11 36.91 9.80 -85.28
CA LYS A 11 35.43 9.77 -85.21
C LYS A 11 34.82 10.06 -86.61
N PRO A 12 33.49 9.94 -86.89
CA PRO A 12 32.36 10.59 -86.17
C PRO A 12 31.05 9.74 -86.04
N SER A 13 30.34 9.79 -84.89
CA SER A 13 29.11 10.58 -84.60
C SER A 13 27.76 9.91 -84.94
N SER A 14 26.97 9.52 -83.91
CA SER A 14 25.69 10.16 -83.57
C SER A 14 24.94 9.47 -82.41
N ALA A 15 24.56 10.32 -81.44
CA ALA A 15 23.53 10.30 -80.39
C ALA A 15 22.83 9.00 -79.92
N GLY A 16 22.78 8.82 -78.59
CA GLY A 16 21.55 8.39 -77.90
C GLY A 16 21.66 7.43 -76.72
N SER A 17 21.91 7.96 -75.51
CA SER A 17 21.39 7.49 -74.20
C SER A 17 21.78 6.09 -73.68
N SER A 18 22.80 6.07 -72.81
CA SER A 18 23.33 4.92 -72.06
C SER A 18 22.55 4.57 -70.79
N SER A 19 22.40 3.27 -70.57
CA SER A 19 21.98 2.57 -69.37
C SER A 19 23.03 2.64 -68.22
N VAL A 20 22.56 2.76 -66.97
CA VAL A 20 23.37 2.65 -65.76
C VAL A 20 22.77 1.57 -64.85
N LYS A 21 23.63 0.64 -64.39
CA LYS A 21 23.37 -0.42 -63.42
C LYS A 21 23.12 0.14 -62.00
N PRO A 22 22.29 -0.48 -61.14
CA PRO A 22 22.25 -0.14 -59.74
C PRO A 22 23.26 -0.95 -58.92
N SER A 23 23.97 -0.22 -58.06
CA SER A 23 24.89 -0.63 -57.01
C SER A 23 24.14 -1.06 -55.74
N GLY A 24 24.42 -2.26 -55.23
CA GLY A 24 24.01 -2.69 -53.88
C GLY A 24 25.14 -2.41 -52.89
N GLY A 25 24.88 -1.58 -51.87
CA GLY A 25 25.87 -1.26 -50.83
C GLY A 25 25.46 -0.20 -49.80
N GLU A 26 24.43 0.62 -50.05
CA GLU A 26 24.07 1.75 -49.17
C GLU A 26 22.92 1.46 -48.17
N ASP A 27 22.07 0.45 -48.40
CA ASP A 27 20.89 0.19 -47.55
C ASP A 27 21.19 -0.32 -46.13
N GLY A 28 22.37 -0.94 -45.91
CA GLY A 28 22.70 -1.58 -44.63
C GLY A 28 23.09 -0.61 -43.50
N LEU A 29 23.70 0.53 -43.85
CA LEU A 29 24.13 1.55 -42.89
C LEU A 29 22.96 2.41 -42.42
N ASP A 30 22.02 2.73 -43.33
CA ASP A 30 20.87 3.59 -43.03
C ASP A 30 19.85 2.89 -42.11
N SER A 31 19.68 1.57 -42.28
CA SER A 31 18.82 0.73 -41.43
C SER A 31 19.30 0.66 -39.96
N ALA A 32 20.62 0.64 -39.72
CA ALA A 32 21.18 0.56 -38.37
C ALA A 32 21.02 1.88 -37.59
N THR A 33 21.22 3.02 -38.25
CA THR A 33 20.95 4.35 -37.68
C THR A 33 19.47 4.57 -37.39
N PHE A 34 18.60 4.14 -38.31
CA PHE A 34 17.15 4.19 -38.11
C PHE A 34 16.70 3.37 -36.90
N ARG A 35 17.23 2.14 -36.73
CA ARG A 35 16.93 1.29 -35.57
C ARG A 35 17.32 1.96 -34.25
N ARG A 36 18.51 2.57 -34.17
CA ARG A 36 18.95 3.29 -32.95
C ARG A 36 18.06 4.49 -32.59
N GLN A 37 17.66 5.28 -33.58
CA GLN A 37 16.75 6.42 -33.37
C GLN A 37 15.37 5.94 -32.91
N MET A 38 14.89 4.82 -33.46
CA MET A 38 13.62 4.23 -33.07
C MET A 38 13.66 3.67 -31.64
N ASP A 39 14.74 2.99 -31.26
CA ASP A 39 14.94 2.49 -29.90
C ASP A 39 14.96 3.64 -28.87
N GLU A 40 15.56 4.78 -29.23
CA GLU A 40 15.57 5.99 -28.39
C GLU A 40 14.15 6.54 -28.21
N VAL A 41 13.37 6.64 -29.28
CA VAL A 41 11.97 7.09 -29.22
C VAL A 41 11.13 6.13 -28.38
N VAL A 42 11.25 4.82 -28.62
CA VAL A 42 10.52 3.78 -27.89
C VAL A 42 10.86 3.81 -26.40
N SER A 43 12.12 4.05 -26.03
CA SER A 43 12.55 4.10 -24.63
C SER A 43 11.93 5.24 -23.81
N ARG A 44 11.39 6.27 -24.49
CA ARG A 44 10.73 7.43 -23.86
C ARG A 44 9.21 7.24 -23.73
N ILE A 45 8.64 6.17 -24.28
CA ILE A 45 7.20 5.93 -24.24
C ILE A 45 6.81 5.34 -22.87
N PRO A 46 5.85 5.93 -22.15
CA PRO A 46 5.35 5.36 -20.91
C PRO A 46 4.74 3.97 -21.14
N MET A 47 5.03 3.02 -20.26
CA MET A 47 4.62 1.60 -20.41
C MET A 47 3.12 1.40 -20.62
N HIS A 48 2.27 2.24 -20.04
CA HIS A 48 0.81 2.15 -20.18
C HIS A 48 0.33 2.55 -21.59
N ALA A 49 1.10 3.38 -22.31
CA ALA A 49 0.76 3.87 -23.63
C ALA A 49 1.18 2.90 -24.76
N ILE A 50 2.12 1.98 -24.49
CA ILE A 50 2.69 1.06 -25.50
C ILE A 50 1.61 0.24 -26.21
N ARG A 51 0.60 -0.26 -25.49
CA ARG A 51 -0.51 -1.02 -26.11
C ARG A 51 -1.31 -0.18 -27.09
N SER A 52 -1.66 1.04 -26.71
CA SER A 52 -2.41 1.96 -27.57
C SER A 52 -1.63 2.35 -28.83
N VAL A 53 -0.31 2.47 -28.70
CA VAL A 53 0.58 2.74 -29.83
C VAL A 53 0.69 1.51 -30.75
N LEU A 54 0.80 0.30 -30.19
CA LEU A 54 0.79 -0.94 -30.97
C LEU A 54 -0.52 -1.12 -31.74
N ASP A 55 -1.67 -0.92 -31.09
CA ASP A 55 -2.99 -1.03 -31.73
C ASP A 55 -3.14 -0.02 -32.89
N ALA A 56 -2.60 1.19 -32.74
CA ALA A 56 -2.61 2.21 -33.80
C ALA A 56 -1.68 1.85 -34.98
N VAL A 57 -0.53 1.21 -34.70
CA VAL A 57 0.41 0.73 -35.72
C VAL A 57 -0.16 -0.47 -36.47
N GLU A 58 -0.90 -1.36 -35.80
CA GLU A 58 -1.55 -2.53 -36.41
C GLU A 58 -2.84 -2.18 -37.17
N GLY A 59 -3.59 -1.18 -36.70
CA GLY A 59 -4.85 -0.73 -37.33
C GLY A 59 -4.69 0.15 -38.57
N THR A 60 -3.47 0.58 -38.90
CA THR A 60 -3.21 1.44 -40.07
C THR A 60 -2.61 0.63 -41.22
N VAL A 61 -3.33 0.54 -42.34
CA VAL A 61 -2.80 0.05 -43.62
C VAL A 61 -1.84 1.11 -44.16
N THR A 62 -0.64 1.17 -43.59
CA THR A 62 0.37 2.16 -43.97
C THR A 62 1.09 1.74 -45.25
N PRO A 63 1.42 2.68 -46.15
CA PRO A 63 2.23 2.41 -47.34
C PRO A 63 3.70 2.06 -47.02
N ASN A 64 4.13 2.19 -45.76
CA ASN A 64 5.48 1.93 -45.27
C ASN A 64 5.53 0.70 -44.35
N GLY A 65 5.11 -0.46 -44.85
CA GLY A 65 4.97 -1.70 -44.07
C GLY A 65 6.23 -2.14 -43.32
N GLU A 66 7.42 -1.85 -43.84
CA GLU A 66 8.69 -2.20 -43.16
C GLU A 66 9.00 -1.31 -41.95
N ARG A 67 8.74 0.00 -42.03
CA ARG A 67 8.96 0.92 -40.91
C ARG A 67 7.96 0.66 -39.78
N ALA A 68 6.70 0.39 -40.13
CA ALA A 68 5.68 0.01 -39.16
C ALA A 68 6.04 -1.31 -38.45
N ARG A 69 6.57 -2.28 -39.19
CA ARG A 69 7.03 -3.56 -38.63
C ARG A 69 8.22 -3.39 -37.70
N HIS A 70 9.22 -2.59 -38.07
CA HIS A 70 10.36 -2.28 -37.19
C HIS A 70 9.96 -1.53 -35.92
N LEU A 71 9.03 -0.59 -36.01
CA LEU A 71 8.50 0.11 -34.82
C LEU A 71 7.76 -0.87 -33.91
N ARG A 72 6.92 -1.75 -34.48
CA ARG A 72 6.22 -2.80 -33.74
C ARG A 72 7.19 -3.72 -33.02
N ASP A 73 8.21 -4.22 -33.70
CA ASP A 73 9.19 -5.14 -33.14
C ASP A 73 9.99 -4.46 -32.00
N ALA A 74 10.40 -3.20 -32.17
CA ALA A 74 11.08 -2.42 -31.12
C ALA A 74 10.19 -2.17 -29.89
N LEU A 75 8.90 -1.87 -30.10
CA LEU A 75 7.91 -1.70 -29.02
C LEU A 75 7.69 -3.01 -28.25
N VAL A 76 7.55 -4.13 -28.96
CA VAL A 76 7.40 -5.48 -28.36
C VAL A 76 8.66 -5.85 -27.57
N GLU A 77 9.85 -5.65 -28.14
CA GLU A 77 11.11 -5.92 -27.46
C GLU A 77 11.28 -5.06 -26.21
N HIS A 78 11.00 -3.76 -26.29
CA HIS A 78 11.06 -2.86 -25.14
C HIS A 78 10.07 -3.28 -24.04
N PHE A 79 8.84 -3.62 -24.40
CA PHE A 79 7.82 -4.06 -23.47
C PHE A 79 8.20 -5.37 -22.75
N ASN A 80 8.75 -6.33 -23.51
CA ASN A 80 9.08 -7.66 -23.00
C ASN A 80 10.40 -7.71 -22.21
N ARG A 81 11.36 -6.84 -22.51
CA ARG A 81 12.70 -6.79 -21.86
C ARG A 81 12.64 -6.55 -20.35
N LEU A 82 11.65 -5.80 -19.87
CA LEU A 82 11.46 -5.54 -18.43
C LEU A 82 10.88 -6.74 -17.66
N ARG A 83 10.60 -7.87 -18.34
CA ARG A 83 9.93 -9.04 -17.77
C ARG A 83 10.71 -10.35 -18.10
N PRO A 84 11.95 -10.50 -17.62
CA PRO A 84 12.85 -11.58 -18.06
C PRO A 84 12.40 -12.98 -17.63
N MET A 85 11.79 -13.13 -16.44
CA MET A 85 11.40 -14.45 -15.90
C MET A 85 10.05 -14.93 -16.46
N LYS A 86 9.99 -15.24 -17.75
CA LYS A 86 8.77 -15.65 -18.47
C LYS A 86 8.27 -17.02 -18.02
N ALA A 87 9.17 -17.99 -17.82
CA ALA A 87 8.81 -19.32 -17.32
C ALA A 87 8.23 -19.26 -15.90
N ARG A 88 8.86 -18.48 -15.00
CA ARG A 88 8.33 -18.21 -13.64
C ARG A 88 6.92 -17.65 -13.72
N ARG A 89 6.70 -16.61 -14.54
CA ARG A 89 5.37 -15.98 -14.71
C ARG A 89 4.33 -16.97 -15.20
N LEU A 90 4.67 -17.78 -16.21
CA LEU A 90 3.78 -18.80 -16.74
C LEU A 90 3.40 -19.83 -15.66
N PHE A 91 4.37 -20.32 -14.90
CA PHE A 91 4.11 -21.27 -13.81
C PHE A 91 3.27 -20.65 -12.68
N THR A 92 3.65 -19.46 -12.20
CA THR A 92 2.91 -18.79 -11.11
C THR A 92 1.48 -18.39 -11.51
N SER A 93 1.16 -18.31 -12.81
CA SER A 93 -0.20 -18.07 -13.29
C SER A 93 -1.21 -19.13 -12.85
N LEU A 94 -0.75 -20.35 -12.53
CA LEU A 94 -1.58 -21.42 -11.95
C LEU A 94 -2.18 -21.02 -10.59
N PHE A 95 -1.55 -20.06 -9.91
CA PHE A 95 -1.89 -19.65 -8.56
C PHE A 95 -2.48 -18.24 -8.49
N GLU A 96 -2.54 -17.50 -9.60
CA GLU A 96 -2.89 -16.07 -9.61
C GLU A 96 -4.16 -15.71 -8.81
N PRO A 97 -5.26 -16.50 -8.85
CA PRO A 97 -6.47 -16.22 -8.04
C PRO A 97 -6.25 -16.30 -6.53
N PHE A 98 -5.20 -17.00 -6.09
CA PHE A 98 -4.86 -17.27 -4.68
C PHE A 98 -3.68 -16.43 -4.17
N LEU A 99 -2.93 -15.77 -5.06
CA LEU A 99 -1.74 -15.02 -4.70
C LEU A 99 -2.10 -13.75 -3.93
N VAL A 100 -1.45 -13.58 -2.79
CA VAL A 100 -1.54 -12.38 -1.97
C VAL A 100 -0.21 -11.63 -2.02
N ASP A 101 -0.25 -10.30 -2.04
CA ASP A 101 0.92 -9.46 -1.74
C ASP A 101 0.60 -8.64 -0.50
N ASP A 102 1.08 -9.11 0.64
CA ASP A 102 0.75 -8.53 1.93
C ASP A 102 1.99 -8.40 2.84
N PRO A 103 2.61 -7.20 2.83
CA PRO A 103 3.80 -6.92 3.64
C PRO A 103 3.62 -7.15 5.15
N ILE A 104 2.39 -7.06 5.67
CA ILE A 104 2.12 -7.30 7.08
C ILE A 104 2.22 -8.79 7.36
N LEU A 105 1.57 -9.62 6.54
CA LEU A 105 1.53 -11.08 6.75
C LEU A 105 2.88 -11.76 6.48
N TYR A 106 3.85 -11.09 5.86
CA TYR A 106 5.24 -11.55 5.85
C TYR A 106 5.80 -11.75 7.26
N ARG A 107 5.32 -11.00 8.26
CA ARG A 107 5.84 -11.01 9.63
C ARG A 107 5.09 -11.96 10.57
N ALA A 108 4.18 -12.77 10.02
CA ALA A 108 3.52 -13.80 10.80
C ALA A 108 4.57 -14.73 11.45
N PRO A 109 4.37 -15.16 12.71
CA PRO A 109 5.32 -16.01 13.41
C PRO A 109 5.43 -17.41 12.78
N GLU A 110 4.35 -17.87 12.17
CA GLU A 110 4.21 -19.16 11.49
C GLU A 110 3.51 -18.95 10.14
N SER A 111 3.47 -19.99 9.32
CA SER A 111 2.66 -19.97 8.09
C SER A 111 1.18 -19.75 8.43
N VAL A 112 0.55 -18.83 7.69
CA VAL A 112 -0.88 -18.56 7.83
C VAL A 112 -1.63 -19.58 6.97
N PRO A 113 -2.57 -20.36 7.52
CA PRO A 113 -3.32 -21.35 6.75
C PRO A 113 -4.00 -20.75 5.51
N ALA A 114 -3.86 -21.44 4.36
CA ALA A 114 -4.36 -21.03 3.04
C ALA A 114 -3.88 -19.65 2.56
N LEU A 115 -2.78 -19.13 3.10
CA LEU A 115 -2.13 -17.92 2.59
C LEU A 115 -0.97 -18.31 1.69
N ILE A 116 -1.01 -17.85 0.44
CA ILE A 116 0.11 -18.00 -0.49
C ILE A 116 0.57 -16.61 -0.89
N GLN A 117 1.74 -16.20 -0.39
CA GLN A 117 2.31 -14.94 -0.84
C GLN A 117 2.95 -15.09 -2.21
N ARG A 118 2.94 -14.00 -3.00
CA ARG A 118 3.64 -13.97 -4.28
C ARG A 118 5.14 -14.26 -4.14
N VAL A 119 5.76 -13.80 -3.05
CA VAL A 119 7.16 -14.10 -2.72
C VAL A 119 7.39 -15.57 -2.38
N ASP A 120 6.43 -16.23 -1.72
CA ASP A 120 6.50 -17.66 -1.39
C ASP A 120 6.52 -18.51 -2.66
N MET A 121 5.60 -18.23 -3.59
CA MET A 121 5.58 -18.92 -4.88
C MET A 121 6.81 -18.60 -5.73
N GLY A 122 7.43 -17.44 -5.53
CA GLY A 122 8.74 -17.11 -6.10
C GLY A 122 9.83 -18.06 -5.63
N GLY A 123 9.93 -18.27 -4.32
CA GLY A 123 10.89 -19.20 -3.73
C GLY A 123 10.60 -20.66 -4.08
N ILE A 124 9.32 -21.07 -4.04
CA ILE A 124 8.88 -22.42 -4.44
C ILE A 124 9.23 -22.66 -5.91
N TRP A 125 9.01 -21.68 -6.80
CA TRP A 125 9.44 -21.78 -8.19
C TRP A 125 10.95 -21.95 -8.31
N ALA A 126 11.75 -21.14 -7.61
CA ALA A 126 13.21 -21.24 -7.66
C ALA A 126 13.70 -22.63 -7.22
N ALA A 127 13.09 -23.20 -6.18
CA ALA A 127 13.39 -24.53 -5.69
C ALA A 127 12.95 -25.63 -6.68
N LEU A 128 11.75 -25.54 -7.26
CA LEU A 128 11.25 -26.48 -8.27
C LEU A 128 12.09 -26.44 -9.56
N ALA A 129 12.40 -25.25 -10.06
CA ALA A 129 13.23 -25.06 -11.24
C ALA A 129 14.66 -25.57 -11.03
N ARG A 130 15.14 -25.68 -9.79
CA ARG A 130 16.47 -26.24 -9.49
C ARG A 130 16.44 -27.76 -9.27
N HIS A 131 15.44 -28.25 -8.55
CA HIS A 131 15.42 -29.63 -8.03
C HIS A 131 14.47 -30.57 -8.77
N ALA A 132 13.34 -30.08 -9.25
CA ALA A 132 12.30 -30.91 -9.86
C ALA A 132 12.51 -31.03 -11.37
N PHE A 133 12.62 -29.90 -12.08
CA PHE A 133 12.60 -29.90 -13.55
C PHE A 133 13.53 -28.85 -14.19
N PRO A 134 14.84 -28.84 -13.87
CA PRO A 134 15.76 -27.81 -14.37
C PRO A 134 15.84 -27.73 -15.90
N GLY A 135 15.83 -28.87 -16.59
CA GLY A 135 15.81 -28.91 -18.06
C GLY A 135 14.55 -28.29 -18.65
N LEU A 136 13.37 -28.68 -18.13
CA LEU A 136 12.09 -28.15 -18.60
C LEU A 136 11.95 -26.65 -18.34
N ALA A 137 12.38 -26.17 -17.17
CA ALA A 137 12.31 -24.74 -16.85
C ALA A 137 13.14 -23.90 -17.85
N ALA A 138 14.34 -24.36 -18.20
CA ALA A 138 15.20 -23.70 -19.19
C ALA A 138 14.60 -23.78 -20.60
N GLU A 139 14.04 -24.93 -20.98
CA GLU A 139 13.38 -25.11 -22.27
C GLU A 139 12.17 -24.18 -22.43
N VAL A 140 11.28 -24.13 -21.42
CA VAL A 140 10.10 -23.26 -21.43
C VAL A 140 10.52 -21.79 -21.49
N GLN A 141 11.55 -21.39 -20.74
CA GLN A 141 12.07 -20.04 -20.81
C GLN A 141 12.56 -19.70 -22.23
N SER A 142 13.36 -20.58 -22.85
CA SER A 142 13.88 -20.38 -24.20
C SER A 142 12.77 -20.29 -25.25
N ARG A 143 11.76 -21.18 -25.18
CA ARG A 143 10.60 -21.15 -26.10
C ARG A 143 9.78 -19.88 -25.93
N LEU A 144 9.48 -19.47 -24.70
CA LEU A 144 8.76 -18.22 -24.43
C LEU A 144 9.58 -16.99 -24.86
N ASP A 145 10.90 -17.03 -24.73
CA ASP A 145 11.78 -15.97 -25.22
C ASP A 145 11.72 -15.84 -26.74
N LEU A 146 11.68 -16.96 -27.49
CA LEU A 146 11.50 -16.96 -28.94
C LEU A 146 10.13 -16.39 -29.33
N MET A 147 9.04 -16.88 -28.73
CA MET A 147 7.68 -16.41 -29.01
C MET A 147 7.51 -14.92 -28.68
N ALA A 148 8.14 -14.44 -27.61
CA ALA A 148 8.11 -13.06 -27.18
C ALA A 148 8.96 -12.10 -28.04
N ARG A 149 9.68 -12.59 -29.06
CA ARG A 149 10.26 -11.72 -30.10
C ARG A 149 9.20 -11.19 -31.03
N ASP A 150 8.21 -12.03 -31.33
CA ASP A 150 7.22 -11.76 -32.36
C ASP A 150 5.89 -11.25 -31.81
N ALA A 151 5.63 -11.40 -30.51
CA ALA A 151 4.38 -11.02 -29.87
C ALA A 151 4.57 -10.44 -28.45
N MET A 152 3.60 -9.63 -28.02
CA MET A 152 3.53 -9.15 -26.63
C MET A 152 3.45 -10.32 -25.66
N LEU A 153 4.18 -10.24 -24.54
CA LEU A 153 4.25 -11.31 -23.54
C LEU A 153 2.87 -11.78 -23.06
N ASP A 154 1.90 -10.88 -22.89
CA ASP A 154 0.58 -11.25 -22.39
C ASP A 154 -0.15 -12.20 -23.38
N ALA A 155 -0.06 -11.94 -24.69
CA ALA A 155 -0.61 -12.82 -25.72
C ALA A 155 0.15 -14.15 -25.79
N VAL A 156 1.48 -14.12 -25.66
CA VAL A 156 2.33 -15.31 -25.60
C VAL A 156 1.93 -16.20 -24.43
N LEU A 157 1.74 -15.63 -23.23
CA LEU A 157 1.39 -16.38 -22.03
C LEU A 157 -0.02 -17.00 -22.10
N THR A 158 -0.91 -16.51 -22.95
CA THR A 158 -2.24 -17.09 -23.18
C THR A 158 -2.32 -18.03 -24.37
N SER A 159 -1.23 -18.19 -25.13
CA SER A 159 -1.19 -19.07 -26.30
C SER A 159 -1.39 -20.55 -25.94
N ALA A 160 -1.89 -21.35 -26.89
CA ALA A 160 -2.06 -22.79 -26.70
C ALA A 160 -0.74 -23.49 -26.30
N ASP A 161 0.37 -23.13 -26.95
CA ASP A 161 1.69 -23.67 -26.63
C ASP A 161 2.13 -23.34 -25.20
N ALA A 162 1.88 -22.10 -24.74
CA ALA A 162 2.16 -21.73 -23.36
C ALA A 162 1.28 -22.51 -22.37
N MET A 163 0.01 -22.78 -22.69
CA MET A 163 -0.86 -23.60 -21.84
C MET A 163 -0.36 -25.04 -21.74
N VAL A 164 0.12 -25.64 -22.84
CA VAL A 164 0.72 -26.98 -22.84
C VAL A 164 1.99 -27.01 -21.99
N MET A 165 2.89 -26.05 -22.16
CA MET A 165 4.11 -25.93 -21.35
C MET A 165 3.80 -25.74 -19.86
N ARG A 166 2.80 -24.93 -19.54
CA ARG A 166 2.33 -24.72 -18.16
C ARG A 166 1.83 -26.01 -17.54
N GLU A 167 1.08 -26.81 -18.29
CA GLU A 167 0.55 -28.08 -17.84
C GLU A 167 1.65 -29.13 -17.63
N LEU A 168 2.67 -29.17 -18.50
CA LEU A 168 3.85 -30.01 -18.29
C LEU A 168 4.57 -29.65 -16.99
N MET A 169 4.85 -28.36 -16.77
CA MET A 169 5.47 -27.91 -15.51
C MET A 169 4.60 -28.22 -14.28
N ARG A 170 3.27 -28.13 -14.39
CA ARG A 170 2.33 -28.49 -13.32
C ARG A 170 2.47 -29.96 -12.93
N LYS A 171 2.49 -30.87 -13.92
CA LYS A 171 2.62 -32.32 -13.70
C LYS A 171 3.95 -32.69 -13.06
N GLU A 172 5.06 -32.19 -13.60
CA GLU A 172 6.41 -32.41 -13.05
C GLU A 172 6.54 -31.87 -11.62
N ALA A 173 6.02 -30.68 -11.36
CA ALA A 173 5.98 -30.13 -10.01
C ALA A 173 5.19 -31.03 -9.04
N LEU A 174 4.02 -31.51 -9.47
CA LEU A 174 3.16 -32.35 -8.64
C LEU A 174 3.82 -33.70 -8.33
N GLU A 175 4.40 -34.36 -9.32
CA GLU A 175 5.11 -35.64 -9.15
C GLU A 175 6.32 -35.50 -8.21
N PHE A 176 7.10 -34.41 -8.37
CA PHE A 176 8.21 -34.12 -7.47
C PHE A 176 7.74 -33.88 -6.02
N LEU A 177 6.68 -33.09 -5.82
CA LEU A 177 6.14 -32.83 -4.48
C LEU A 177 5.58 -34.11 -3.82
N TYR A 178 5.07 -35.05 -4.60
CA TYR A 178 4.67 -36.37 -4.10
C TYR A 178 5.85 -37.22 -3.67
N SER A 179 6.90 -37.33 -4.50
CA SER A 179 8.09 -38.12 -4.17
C SER A 179 8.87 -37.55 -2.98
N MET A 180 8.90 -36.21 -2.85
CA MET A 180 9.58 -35.51 -1.75
C MET A 180 8.97 -35.81 -0.38
N ALA A 181 7.67 -36.13 -0.31
CA ALA A 181 7.00 -36.40 0.97
C ALA A 181 7.59 -37.59 1.75
N GLY A 182 8.32 -38.50 1.08
CA GLY A 182 9.04 -39.61 1.71
C GLY A 182 10.50 -39.32 2.06
N ASP A 183 11.08 -38.20 1.60
CA ASP A 183 12.49 -37.84 1.82
C ASP A 183 12.62 -36.52 2.59
N ARG A 184 12.86 -36.65 3.89
CA ARG A 184 13.07 -35.51 4.79
C ARG A 184 14.26 -34.65 4.40
N LYS A 185 15.38 -35.24 3.95
CA LYS A 185 16.59 -34.47 3.58
C LYS A 185 16.36 -33.68 2.30
N LEU A 186 15.59 -34.23 1.36
CA LEU A 186 15.18 -33.49 0.17
C LEU A 186 14.21 -32.36 0.53
N THR A 187 13.23 -32.64 1.39
CA THR A 187 12.28 -31.64 1.89
C THR A 187 12.99 -30.47 2.57
N ASP A 188 13.93 -30.75 3.49
CA ASP A 188 14.66 -29.71 4.22
C ASP A 188 15.50 -28.84 3.28
N ARG A 189 16.18 -29.43 2.28
CA ARG A 189 16.96 -28.69 1.28
C ARG A 189 16.07 -27.84 0.37
N PHE A 190 14.92 -28.37 -0.05
CA PHE A 190 13.95 -27.65 -0.86
C PHE A 190 13.41 -26.43 -0.11
N LEU A 191 12.97 -26.63 1.15
CA LEU A 191 12.45 -25.56 2.00
C LEU A 191 13.50 -24.50 2.32
N ALA A 192 14.75 -24.88 2.54
CA ALA A 192 15.83 -23.92 2.79
C ALA A 192 15.99 -22.95 1.61
N LEU A 193 16.09 -23.49 0.39
CA LEU A 193 16.23 -22.67 -0.83
C LEU A 193 14.98 -21.81 -1.08
N ALA A 194 13.78 -22.39 -0.93
CA ALA A 194 12.55 -21.64 -1.12
C ALA A 194 12.42 -20.47 -0.15
N ASN A 195 12.79 -20.67 1.12
CA ASN A 195 12.74 -19.64 2.14
C ASN A 195 13.80 -18.54 1.96
N GLU A 196 15.00 -18.90 1.52
CA GLU A 196 16.06 -17.93 1.21
C GLU A 196 15.62 -16.97 0.10
N GLU A 197 15.15 -17.52 -1.02
CA GLU A 197 14.67 -16.75 -2.17
C GLU A 197 13.42 -15.91 -1.83
N ALA A 198 12.46 -16.50 -1.11
CA ALA A 198 11.25 -15.79 -0.72
C ALA A 198 11.53 -14.65 0.29
N ARG A 199 12.50 -14.83 1.20
CA ARG A 199 12.96 -13.77 2.11
C ARG A 199 13.65 -12.66 1.34
N HIS A 200 14.51 -12.99 0.38
CA HIS A 200 15.20 -12.01 -0.45
C HIS A 200 14.20 -11.13 -1.24
N ASP A 201 13.24 -11.74 -1.95
CA ASP A 201 12.19 -11.00 -2.69
C ASP A 201 11.33 -10.15 -1.74
N ALA A 202 11.01 -10.64 -0.54
CA ALA A 202 10.24 -9.88 0.45
C ALA A 202 10.99 -8.63 0.97
N GLN A 203 12.29 -8.75 1.22
CA GLN A 203 13.12 -7.62 1.69
C GLN A 203 13.24 -6.50 0.65
N LEU A 204 13.16 -6.83 -0.65
CA LEU A 204 13.13 -5.83 -1.72
C LEU A 204 11.79 -5.07 -1.79
N ARG A 205 10.71 -5.63 -1.24
CA ARG A 205 9.34 -5.09 -1.34
C ARG A 205 8.88 -4.31 -0.12
N THR A 206 9.43 -4.61 1.06
CA THR A 206 9.00 -3.98 2.31
C THR A 206 10.18 -3.56 3.18
N GLN A 207 10.08 -2.36 3.71
CA GLN A 207 11.07 -1.80 4.62
C GLN A 207 10.98 -2.46 5.99
N TYR A 208 12.08 -2.42 6.76
CA TYR A 208 12.15 -2.87 8.15
C TYR A 208 11.67 -4.32 8.35
N LEU A 209 11.89 -5.19 7.37
CA LEU A 209 11.52 -6.60 7.49
C LEU A 209 12.63 -7.37 8.22
N GLY A 210 12.43 -7.63 9.51
CA GLY A 210 13.39 -8.41 10.31
C GLY A 210 13.39 -9.88 9.95
N ARG A 211 12.18 -10.45 9.80
CA ARG A 211 11.97 -11.86 9.41
C ARG A 211 10.79 -12.03 8.47
N LYS A 212 10.81 -13.13 7.74
CA LYS A 212 9.70 -13.60 6.91
C LYS A 212 9.16 -14.92 7.50
N ALA A 213 7.84 -15.06 7.56
CA ALA A 213 7.14 -16.31 7.82
C ALA A 213 7.61 -17.37 6.82
N ALA A 214 8.11 -18.49 7.35
CA ALA A 214 8.70 -19.53 6.52
C ALA A 214 7.62 -20.29 5.72
N VAL A 215 7.95 -20.64 4.49
CA VAL A 215 7.34 -21.75 3.77
C VAL A 215 7.65 -23.01 4.56
N ASP A 216 6.61 -23.71 4.99
CA ASP A 216 6.69 -24.95 5.74
C ASP A 216 5.99 -26.11 5.01
N SER A 217 5.98 -27.29 5.64
CA SER A 217 5.36 -28.48 5.06
C SER A 217 3.84 -28.35 4.91
N ASP A 218 3.16 -27.60 5.79
CA ASP A 218 1.72 -27.33 5.70
C ASP A 218 1.41 -26.52 4.44
N LEU A 219 2.16 -25.43 4.20
CA LEU A 219 2.03 -24.60 3.01
C LEU A 219 2.35 -25.38 1.74
N LEU A 220 3.41 -26.20 1.74
CA LEU A 220 3.71 -27.07 0.59
C LEU A 220 2.62 -28.09 0.33
N GLY A 221 2.04 -28.69 1.37
CA GLY A 221 0.89 -29.58 1.26
C GLY A 221 -0.31 -28.89 0.62
N PHE A 222 -0.56 -27.64 1.00
CA PHE A 222 -1.61 -26.82 0.40
C PHE A 222 -1.32 -26.47 -1.07
N VAL A 223 -0.09 -26.07 -1.40
CA VAL A 223 0.36 -25.80 -2.78
C VAL A 223 0.22 -27.05 -3.65
N ARG A 224 0.60 -28.22 -3.13
CA ARG A 224 0.42 -29.50 -3.82
C ARG A 224 -1.05 -29.76 -4.14
N ALA A 225 -1.95 -29.55 -3.17
CA ALA A 225 -3.38 -29.73 -3.38
C ALA A 225 -3.97 -28.74 -4.41
N LEU A 226 -3.48 -27.50 -4.45
CA LEU A 226 -3.88 -26.53 -5.48
C LEU A 226 -3.38 -26.92 -6.87
N LEU A 227 -2.19 -27.51 -6.98
CA LEU A 227 -1.69 -28.04 -8.25
C LEU A 227 -2.52 -29.22 -8.71
N GLU A 228 -2.86 -30.15 -7.80
CA GLU A 228 -3.65 -31.35 -8.11
C GLU A 228 -5.07 -31.02 -8.55
N HIS A 229 -5.73 -30.09 -7.87
CA HIS A 229 -7.14 -29.75 -8.10
C HIS A 229 -7.32 -28.40 -8.82
N ASN A 230 -6.31 -27.96 -9.58
CA ASN A 230 -6.27 -26.64 -10.21
C ASN A 230 -7.50 -26.35 -11.08
N ASP A 231 -7.89 -27.33 -11.91
CA ASP A 231 -9.00 -27.22 -12.87
C ASP A 231 -10.35 -26.92 -12.23
N VAL A 232 -10.52 -27.26 -10.95
CA VAL A 232 -11.76 -27.05 -10.21
C VAL A 232 -11.66 -25.85 -9.27
N LEU A 233 -10.54 -25.71 -8.56
CA LEU A 233 -10.35 -24.67 -7.55
C LEU A 233 -10.19 -23.28 -8.17
N VAL A 234 -9.53 -23.16 -9.34
CA VAL A 234 -9.37 -21.87 -10.02
C VAL A 234 -10.73 -21.28 -10.44
N PRO A 235 -11.59 -21.98 -11.20
CA PRO A 235 -12.90 -21.44 -11.56
C PRO A 235 -13.79 -21.15 -10.35
N LEU A 236 -13.74 -21.99 -9.31
CA LEU A 236 -14.51 -21.79 -8.08
C LEU A 236 -14.08 -20.52 -7.34
N THR A 237 -12.78 -20.29 -7.24
CA THR A 237 -12.20 -19.11 -6.59
C THR A 237 -12.51 -17.84 -7.37
N GLU A 238 -12.40 -17.89 -8.70
CA GLU A 238 -12.77 -16.77 -9.57
C GLU A 238 -14.26 -16.43 -9.51
N ARG A 239 -15.12 -17.44 -9.31
CA ARG A 239 -16.55 -17.21 -9.06
C ARG A 239 -16.77 -16.57 -7.70
N MET A 240 -16.16 -17.11 -6.64
CA MET A 240 -16.24 -16.53 -5.30
C MET A 240 -15.75 -15.08 -5.26
N ARG A 241 -14.66 -14.77 -5.96
CA ARG A 241 -14.12 -13.42 -6.08
C ARG A 241 -15.13 -12.45 -6.68
N ARG A 242 -15.78 -12.83 -7.78
CA ARG A 242 -16.83 -12.05 -8.44
C ARG A 242 -18.07 -11.87 -7.57
N ASP A 243 -18.58 -12.95 -6.98
CA ASP A 243 -19.77 -12.91 -6.13
C ASP A 243 -19.56 -11.98 -4.90
N ILE A 244 -18.35 -11.96 -4.30
CA ILE A 244 -18.01 -11.02 -3.21
C ILE A 244 -17.98 -9.58 -3.70
N GLU A 245 -17.37 -9.31 -4.87
CA GLU A 245 -17.23 -7.97 -5.44
C GLU A 245 -18.59 -7.36 -5.83
N GLU A 246 -19.48 -8.16 -6.42
CA GLU A 246 -20.84 -7.72 -6.81
C GLU A 246 -21.72 -7.36 -5.60
N MET A 247 -21.51 -7.97 -4.44
CA MET A 247 -22.29 -7.64 -3.23
C MET A 247 -21.84 -6.35 -2.55
N GLN A 248 -20.59 -5.91 -2.78
CA GLN A 248 -20.08 -4.67 -2.19
C GLN A 248 -20.74 -3.42 -2.80
N THR A 249 -21.25 -3.51 -4.03
CA THR A 249 -21.83 -2.37 -4.76
C THR A 249 -23.32 -2.16 -4.51
N GLY A 250 -23.99 -3.04 -3.74
CA GLY A 250 -25.45 -3.05 -3.63
C GLY A 250 -26.07 -2.93 -2.23
N ALA A 251 -25.29 -2.85 -1.15
CA ALA A 251 -25.82 -2.89 0.21
C ALA A 251 -25.69 -1.54 0.95
N ASP A 252 -26.81 -0.84 1.13
CA ASP A 252 -26.89 0.40 1.93
C ASP A 252 -26.70 0.17 3.44
N GLN A 253 -26.69 -1.09 3.91
CA GLN A 253 -26.49 -1.46 5.32
C GLN A 253 -25.39 -2.52 5.49
N ARG A 254 -24.29 -2.12 6.12
CA ARG A 254 -23.09 -2.95 6.38
C ARG A 254 -23.39 -4.27 7.12
N ALA A 255 -24.36 -4.30 8.02
CA ALA A 255 -24.72 -5.52 8.76
C ALA A 255 -25.34 -6.59 7.83
N VAL A 256 -26.24 -6.17 6.94
CA VAL A 256 -26.89 -7.05 5.95
C VAL A 256 -25.84 -7.59 4.96
N GLU A 257 -24.91 -6.75 4.53
CA GLU A 257 -23.79 -7.16 3.67
C GLU A 257 -22.96 -8.29 4.32
N VAL A 258 -22.62 -8.13 5.60
CA VAL A 258 -21.84 -9.12 6.36
C VAL A 258 -22.60 -10.44 6.50
N ASP A 259 -23.90 -10.40 6.79
CA ASP A 259 -24.75 -11.59 6.88
C ASP A 259 -24.83 -12.34 5.54
N CYS A 260 -25.08 -11.61 4.44
CA CYS A 260 -25.14 -12.17 3.09
C CYS A 260 -23.81 -12.81 2.68
N GLN A 261 -22.68 -12.14 2.92
CA GLN A 261 -21.36 -12.67 2.59
C GLN A 261 -21.01 -13.89 3.47
N SER A 262 -21.40 -13.90 4.75
CA SER A 262 -21.24 -15.07 5.63
C SER A 262 -22.01 -16.29 5.08
N ALA A 263 -23.28 -16.09 4.72
CA ALA A 263 -24.11 -17.15 4.13
C ALA A 263 -23.54 -17.66 2.79
N MET A 264 -22.98 -16.77 1.97
CA MET A 264 -22.30 -17.14 0.74
C MET A 264 -21.07 -18.01 1.00
N MET A 265 -20.24 -17.67 2.00
CA MET A 265 -19.09 -18.49 2.38
C MET A 265 -19.52 -19.91 2.74
N VAL A 266 -20.65 -20.08 3.45
CA VAL A 266 -21.21 -21.40 3.78
C VAL A 266 -21.59 -22.17 2.52
N GLY A 267 -22.21 -21.49 1.54
CA GLY A 267 -22.51 -22.08 0.24
C GLY A 267 -21.26 -22.56 -0.51
N PHE A 268 -20.18 -21.78 -0.48
CA PHE A 268 -18.89 -22.19 -1.05
C PHE A 268 -18.25 -23.35 -0.29
N VAL A 269 -18.25 -23.33 1.04
CA VAL A 269 -17.73 -24.44 1.86
C VAL A 269 -18.45 -25.75 1.50
N ARG A 270 -19.77 -25.73 1.33
CA ARG A 270 -20.53 -26.92 0.89
C ARG A 270 -20.07 -27.42 -0.48
N ARG A 271 -19.96 -26.52 -1.46
CA ARG A 271 -19.47 -26.87 -2.81
C ARG A 271 -18.05 -27.43 -2.79
N VAL A 272 -17.15 -26.88 -1.98
CA VAL A 272 -15.78 -27.38 -1.82
C VAL A 272 -15.79 -28.79 -1.25
N ARG A 273 -16.61 -29.07 -0.22
CA ARG A 273 -16.75 -30.40 0.39
C ARG A 273 -17.28 -31.47 -0.57
N ASP A 274 -18.03 -31.07 -1.58
CA ASP A 274 -18.54 -31.99 -2.60
C ASP A 274 -17.44 -32.46 -3.58
N LEU A 275 -16.26 -31.83 -3.57
CA LEU A 275 -15.13 -32.17 -4.44
C LEU A 275 -14.35 -33.43 -4.01
N GLY A 276 -14.59 -33.97 -2.81
CA GLY A 276 -14.02 -35.26 -2.39
C GLY A 276 -13.49 -35.28 -0.95
N LEU A 277 -12.88 -36.41 -0.57
CA LEU A 277 -12.37 -36.67 0.80
C LEU A 277 -11.42 -35.59 1.36
N PRO A 278 -10.38 -35.09 0.65
CA PRO A 278 -9.48 -34.07 1.21
C PRO A 278 -10.17 -32.74 1.53
N PHE A 279 -11.34 -32.50 0.93
CA PHE A 279 -12.15 -31.31 1.15
C PHE A 279 -13.21 -31.48 2.25
N ARG A 280 -13.45 -32.71 2.71
CA ARG A 280 -14.43 -33.04 3.77
C ARG A 280 -13.81 -33.07 5.16
N ASP A 281 -12.52 -33.38 5.25
CA ASP A 281 -11.81 -33.43 6.53
C ASP A 281 -11.69 -32.03 7.14
N GLN A 282 -12.45 -31.78 8.21
CA GLN A 282 -12.49 -30.49 8.91
C GLN A 282 -11.18 -30.15 9.62
N SER A 283 -10.25 -31.09 9.77
CA SER A 283 -8.91 -30.80 10.26
C SER A 283 -8.01 -30.17 9.19
N GLN A 284 -8.35 -30.33 7.91
CA GLN A 284 -7.56 -29.86 6.79
C GLN A 284 -7.92 -28.42 6.40
N VAL A 285 -6.90 -27.68 5.93
CA VAL A 285 -7.03 -26.29 5.47
C VAL A 285 -8.02 -26.16 4.30
N LEU A 286 -8.05 -27.14 3.39
CA LEU A 286 -8.89 -27.12 2.19
C LEU A 286 -10.40 -27.10 2.51
N ALA A 287 -10.84 -27.77 3.58
CA ALA A 287 -12.24 -27.77 4.00
C ALA A 287 -12.74 -26.37 4.42
N TRP A 288 -11.81 -25.47 4.73
CA TRP A 288 -12.06 -24.11 5.20
C TRP A 288 -11.57 -23.06 4.21
N PHE A 289 -11.30 -23.44 2.97
CA PHE A 289 -10.73 -22.55 1.97
C PHE A 289 -11.53 -21.25 1.78
N ALA A 290 -12.86 -21.31 1.68
CA ALA A 290 -13.69 -20.13 1.44
C ALA A 290 -13.61 -19.06 2.56
N PRO A 291 -13.87 -19.38 3.85
CA PRO A 291 -13.70 -18.39 4.92
C PRO A 291 -12.25 -17.94 5.09
N LEU A 292 -11.25 -18.80 4.83
CA LEU A 292 -9.84 -18.39 4.83
C LEU A 292 -9.51 -17.44 3.68
N TYR A 293 -10.11 -17.63 2.49
CA TYR A 293 -9.97 -16.71 1.37
C TYR A 293 -10.55 -15.33 1.70
N GLY A 294 -11.74 -15.31 2.31
CA GLY A 294 -12.36 -14.06 2.80
C GLY A 294 -11.47 -13.30 3.78
N LEU A 295 -10.75 -14.01 4.65
CA LEU A 295 -9.81 -13.43 5.61
C LEU A 295 -8.48 -13.01 4.96
N ASN A 296 -7.78 -13.94 4.32
CA ASN A 296 -6.41 -13.78 3.83
C ASN A 296 -6.34 -12.86 2.61
N VAL A 297 -7.30 -12.96 1.69
CA VAL A 297 -7.30 -12.23 0.41
C VAL A 297 -8.15 -10.96 0.50
N LYS A 298 -9.39 -11.09 1.00
CA LYS A 298 -10.34 -9.97 1.05
C LYS A 298 -10.29 -9.16 2.35
N ARG A 299 -9.55 -9.62 3.36
CA ARG A 299 -9.35 -8.93 4.66
C ARG A 299 -10.68 -8.60 5.37
N ARG A 300 -11.71 -9.45 5.17
CA ARG A 300 -13.05 -9.31 5.76
C ARG A 300 -13.14 -9.99 7.12
N TYR A 301 -12.50 -9.38 8.11
CA TYR A 301 -12.52 -9.85 9.51
C TYR A 301 -13.94 -9.92 10.10
N ASP A 302 -14.83 -9.02 9.66
CA ASP A 302 -16.23 -8.94 10.05
C ASP A 302 -17.04 -10.16 9.54
N VAL A 303 -16.91 -10.47 8.24
CA VAL A 303 -17.52 -11.66 7.62
C VAL A 303 -16.96 -12.94 8.22
N PHE A 304 -15.65 -12.99 8.41
CA PHE A 304 -14.98 -14.12 9.05
C PHE A 304 -15.50 -14.36 10.47
N LEU A 305 -15.58 -13.30 11.29
CA LEU A 305 -16.13 -13.37 12.64
C LEU A 305 -17.57 -13.87 12.64
N ARG A 306 -18.40 -13.32 11.74
CA ARG A 306 -19.81 -13.74 11.60
C ARG A 306 -19.91 -15.22 11.26
N HIS A 307 -19.13 -15.68 10.29
CA HIS A 307 -19.07 -17.07 9.89
C HIS A 307 -18.68 -17.98 11.06
N VAL A 308 -17.61 -17.65 11.79
CA VAL A 308 -17.14 -18.46 12.94
C VAL A 308 -18.19 -18.51 14.05
N ARG A 309 -18.86 -17.40 14.37
CA ARG A 309 -19.89 -17.36 15.42
C ARG A 309 -21.09 -18.26 15.12
N GLU A 310 -21.53 -18.26 13.87
CA GLU A 310 -22.74 -18.99 13.46
C GLU A 310 -22.44 -20.45 13.09
N HIS A 311 -21.28 -20.71 12.47
CA HIS A 311 -20.98 -21.98 11.79
C HIS A 311 -19.72 -22.67 12.32
N GLY A 312 -18.94 -22.03 13.19
CA GLY A 312 -17.74 -22.62 13.79
C GLY A 312 -18.01 -23.77 14.76
N GLY A 313 -19.26 -23.92 15.22
CA GLY A 313 -19.67 -24.97 16.15
C GLY A 313 -18.98 -24.89 17.53
N PRO A 314 -19.25 -25.85 18.45
CA PRO A 314 -18.84 -25.76 19.85
C PRO A 314 -17.33 -25.95 20.13
N ALA A 315 -16.48 -26.19 19.13
CA ALA A 315 -15.07 -26.45 19.36
C ALA A 315 -14.17 -26.04 18.18
N VAL A 316 -14.19 -24.76 17.79
CA VAL A 316 -13.03 -24.17 17.11
C VAL A 316 -11.88 -24.18 18.12
N ARG A 317 -11.11 -25.27 18.11
CA ARG A 317 -9.91 -25.43 18.97
C ARG A 317 -8.80 -24.51 18.47
N GLU A 318 -7.78 -24.33 19.29
CA GLU A 318 -6.60 -23.52 18.93
C GLU A 318 -5.88 -23.99 17.67
N SER A 319 -5.88 -25.31 17.44
CA SER A 319 -5.28 -25.91 16.25
C SER A 319 -6.12 -25.74 14.98
N HIS A 320 -7.33 -25.18 15.08
CA HIS A 320 -8.23 -25.07 13.94
C HIS A 320 -7.68 -24.07 12.90
N PRO A 321 -7.69 -24.38 11.59
CA PRO A 321 -7.11 -23.51 10.55
C PRO A 321 -7.63 -22.07 10.58
N LEU A 322 -8.94 -21.89 10.79
CA LEU A 322 -9.57 -20.57 10.93
C LEU A 322 -8.92 -19.73 12.05
N LEU A 323 -8.76 -20.30 13.24
CA LEU A 323 -8.19 -19.57 14.36
C LEU A 323 -6.69 -19.32 14.16
N ARG A 324 -5.94 -20.33 13.70
CA ARG A 324 -4.51 -20.17 13.35
C ARG A 324 -4.31 -19.01 12.38
N ALA A 325 -5.18 -18.87 11.37
CA ALA A 325 -5.11 -17.76 10.43
C ALA A 325 -5.38 -16.41 11.10
N LEU A 326 -6.43 -16.30 11.91
CA LEU A 326 -6.75 -15.06 12.62
C LEU A 326 -5.66 -14.64 13.61
N LEU A 327 -5.07 -15.60 14.34
CA LEU A 327 -3.91 -15.35 15.21
C LEU A 327 -2.68 -14.93 14.40
N GLY A 328 -2.44 -15.57 13.26
CA GLY A 328 -1.39 -15.19 12.33
C GLY A 328 -1.50 -13.72 11.89
N HIS A 329 -2.70 -13.27 11.52
CA HIS A 329 -2.97 -11.87 11.19
C HIS A 329 -2.71 -10.93 12.37
N PHE A 330 -3.17 -11.29 13.56
CA PHE A 330 -2.98 -10.49 14.78
C PHE A 330 -1.50 -10.33 15.15
N HIS A 331 -0.75 -11.44 15.19
CA HIS A 331 0.68 -11.42 15.49
C HIS A 331 1.51 -10.75 14.39
N ALA A 332 1.13 -10.93 13.12
CA ALA A 332 1.76 -10.26 11.99
C ALA A 332 1.62 -8.74 12.12
N ALA A 333 0.40 -8.24 12.33
CA ALA A 333 0.14 -6.81 12.53
C ALA A 333 0.92 -6.25 13.72
N GLY A 334 0.90 -6.94 14.87
CA GLY A 334 1.67 -6.52 16.04
C GLY A 334 3.19 -6.53 15.81
N THR A 335 3.70 -7.50 15.05
CA THR A 335 5.13 -7.55 14.69
C THR A 335 5.50 -6.45 13.71
N THR A 336 4.64 -6.15 12.72
CA THR A 336 4.84 -5.00 11.82
C THR A 336 4.91 -3.69 12.58
N ILE A 337 4.00 -3.45 13.52
CA ILE A 337 4.02 -2.22 14.33
C ILE A 337 5.37 -2.09 15.05
N ARG A 338 5.83 -3.15 15.71
CA ARG A 338 7.12 -3.13 16.44
C ARG A 338 8.30 -2.92 15.50
N GLU A 339 8.44 -3.72 14.44
CA GLU A 339 9.58 -3.61 13.53
C GLU A 339 9.65 -2.24 12.83
N VAL A 340 8.49 -1.67 12.44
CA VAL A 340 8.45 -0.36 11.81
C VAL A 340 8.74 0.75 12.82
N VAL A 341 8.20 0.68 14.04
CA VAL A 341 8.51 1.66 15.10
C VAL A 341 10.00 1.58 15.48
N ASP A 342 10.51 0.39 15.75
CA ASP A 342 11.92 0.19 16.08
C ASP A 342 12.83 0.66 14.93
N GLY A 343 12.45 0.40 13.67
CA GLY A 343 13.20 0.87 12.49
C GLY A 343 13.11 2.38 12.23
N MET A 344 12.00 3.02 12.58
CA MET A 344 11.81 4.47 12.43
C MET A 344 12.50 5.27 13.52
N PHE A 345 12.50 4.75 14.76
CA PHE A 345 12.96 5.48 15.94
C PHE A 345 14.27 4.94 16.54
N GLY A 346 14.76 3.77 16.10
CA GLY A 346 15.91 3.09 16.68
C GLY A 346 17.23 3.85 16.59
N ASP A 347 17.42 4.65 15.53
CA ASP A 347 18.61 5.49 15.33
C ASP A 347 18.35 6.99 15.59
N MET A 348 17.13 7.37 15.98
CA MET A 348 16.81 8.78 16.22
C MET A 348 17.31 9.21 17.60
N ASP A 349 18.31 10.09 17.62
CA ASP A 349 18.66 10.82 18.84
C ASP A 349 17.65 11.96 19.07
N ILE A 350 16.46 11.58 19.55
CA ILE A 350 15.36 12.51 19.72
C ILE A 350 15.68 13.55 20.81
N GLN A 351 16.59 13.21 21.73
CA GLN A 351 17.06 14.14 22.78
C GLN A 351 17.91 15.27 22.20
N ASP A 352 18.56 15.05 21.05
CA ASP A 352 19.40 16.03 20.36
C ASP A 352 18.65 16.83 19.27
N GLY A 353 17.32 16.81 19.28
CA GLY A 353 16.51 17.60 18.36
C GLY A 353 16.31 16.98 16.98
N GLY A 354 16.54 15.67 16.85
CA GLY A 354 16.25 14.89 15.64
C GLY A 354 14.83 15.14 15.11
N VAL A 355 14.70 15.21 13.79
CA VAL A 355 13.44 15.51 13.10
C VAL A 355 12.74 14.19 12.73
N LEU A 356 11.44 14.08 13.00
CA LEU A 356 10.67 12.91 12.57
C LEU A 356 10.52 12.92 11.05
N SER A 357 11.00 11.87 10.38
CA SER A 357 10.82 11.70 8.94
C SER A 357 10.24 10.32 8.68
N ALA A 358 8.95 10.27 8.36
CA ALA A 358 8.26 9.03 8.00
C ALA A 358 7.90 9.07 6.51
N PRO A 359 8.61 8.31 5.65
CA PRO A 359 8.24 8.18 4.25
C PRO A 359 6.79 7.71 4.08
N ALA A 360 6.10 8.21 3.06
CA ALA A 360 4.73 7.80 2.73
C ALA A 360 4.49 6.27 2.75
N PRO A 361 5.34 5.41 2.16
CA PRO A 361 5.13 3.96 2.24
C PRO A 361 5.21 3.41 3.67
N THR A 362 6.07 3.99 4.52
CA THR A 362 6.19 3.62 5.94
C THR A 362 4.94 4.04 6.71
N ARG A 363 4.45 5.26 6.48
CA ARG A 363 3.20 5.75 7.08
C ARG A 363 2.01 4.87 6.72
N ALA A 364 1.90 4.50 5.45
CA ALA A 364 0.85 3.61 4.96
C ALA A 364 0.93 2.22 5.60
N LEU A 365 2.13 1.62 5.65
CA LEU A 365 2.34 0.31 6.26
C LEU A 365 1.99 0.30 7.75
N LEU A 366 2.44 1.29 8.51
CA LEU A 366 2.17 1.37 9.94
C LEU A 366 0.67 1.64 10.21
N GLY A 367 0.06 2.56 9.46
CA GLY A 367 -1.37 2.84 9.54
C GLY A 367 -2.22 1.61 9.26
N GLU A 368 -1.88 0.87 8.20
CA GLU A 368 -2.56 -0.38 7.86
C GLU A 368 -2.35 -1.47 8.93
N ALA A 369 -1.15 -1.57 9.49
CA ALA A 369 -0.87 -2.53 10.56
C ALA A 369 -1.70 -2.23 11.82
N VAL A 370 -1.82 -0.97 12.23
CA VAL A 370 -2.64 -0.56 13.37
C VAL A 370 -4.13 -0.85 13.13
N GLU A 371 -4.63 -0.57 11.93
CA GLU A 371 -6.03 -0.86 11.59
C GLU A 371 -6.32 -2.37 11.55
N ARG A 372 -5.42 -3.17 10.96
CA ARG A 372 -5.59 -4.62 10.93
C ARG A 372 -5.45 -5.25 12.30
N PHE A 373 -4.59 -4.71 13.15
CA PHE A 373 -4.47 -5.13 14.54
C PHE A 373 -5.81 -4.98 15.28
N ASP A 374 -6.47 -3.83 15.14
CA ASP A 374 -7.80 -3.57 15.73
C ASP A 374 -8.87 -4.52 15.19
N ARG A 375 -8.96 -4.67 13.86
CA ARG A 375 -9.93 -5.57 13.23
C ARG A 375 -9.72 -7.03 13.64
N ALA A 376 -8.47 -7.49 13.70
CA ALA A 376 -8.12 -8.84 14.15
C ALA A 376 -8.41 -9.03 15.64
N LEU A 377 -8.07 -8.05 16.48
CA LEU A 377 -8.37 -8.06 17.91
C LEU A 377 -9.87 -8.10 18.18
N THR A 378 -10.65 -7.31 17.44
CA THR A 378 -12.13 -7.32 17.50
C THR A 378 -12.69 -8.70 17.13
N ALA A 379 -12.16 -9.34 16.09
CA ALA A 379 -12.56 -10.70 15.72
C ALA A 379 -12.13 -11.74 16.77
N LEU A 380 -10.95 -11.64 17.36
CA LEU A 380 -10.48 -12.52 18.44
C LEU A 380 -11.30 -12.36 19.72
N ALA A 381 -11.65 -11.12 20.07
CA ALA A 381 -12.54 -10.83 21.18
C ALA A 381 -13.94 -11.41 20.91
N GLY A 382 -14.45 -11.17 19.70
CA GLY A 382 -15.78 -11.58 19.31
C GLY A 382 -16.00 -13.10 19.23
N THR A 383 -14.94 -13.87 19.03
CA THR A 383 -14.95 -15.34 19.02
C THR A 383 -14.80 -15.95 20.43
N GLY A 384 -14.53 -15.14 21.45
CA GLY A 384 -14.37 -15.59 22.84
C GLY A 384 -12.97 -16.09 23.21
N PHE A 385 -11.99 -16.02 22.30
CA PHE A 385 -10.64 -16.55 22.56
C PHE A 385 -9.83 -15.73 23.55
N LEU A 386 -10.16 -14.45 23.75
CA LEU A 386 -9.56 -13.67 24.84
C LEU A 386 -9.83 -14.29 26.22
N ALA A 387 -10.98 -14.96 26.38
CA ALA A 387 -11.35 -15.68 27.60
C ALA A 387 -10.77 -17.11 27.66
N SER A 388 -10.16 -17.60 26.56
CA SER A 388 -9.49 -18.91 26.54
C SER A 388 -8.31 -18.92 27.51
N ARG A 389 -8.18 -19.99 28.29
CA ARG A 389 -7.09 -20.15 29.27
C ARG A 389 -5.72 -20.31 28.61
N SER A 390 -5.66 -20.89 27.42
CA SER A 390 -4.43 -21.20 26.70
C SER A 390 -4.03 -20.08 25.72
N THR A 391 -4.99 -19.54 24.93
CA THR A 391 -4.69 -18.49 23.93
C THR A 391 -4.69 -17.09 24.54
N GLY A 392 -5.56 -16.84 25.52
CA GLY A 392 -5.73 -15.51 26.13
C GLY A 392 -4.44 -14.91 26.66
N PRO A 393 -3.58 -15.66 27.39
CA PRO A 393 -2.29 -15.16 27.85
C PRO A 393 -1.36 -14.72 26.71
N ALA A 394 -1.29 -15.47 25.60
CA ALA A 394 -0.45 -15.13 24.46
C ALA A 394 -0.92 -13.85 23.75
N ILE A 395 -2.24 -13.68 23.59
CA ILE A 395 -2.83 -12.45 23.02
C ILE A 395 -2.52 -11.24 23.92
N ARG A 396 -2.69 -11.39 25.24
CA ARG A 396 -2.36 -10.33 26.21
C ARG A 396 -0.87 -9.98 26.24
N ALA A 397 0.02 -10.97 26.12
CA ALA A 397 1.45 -10.74 26.03
C ALA A 397 1.81 -9.92 24.78
N GLN A 398 1.25 -10.28 23.62
CA GLN A 398 1.43 -9.52 22.38
C GLN A 398 0.90 -8.08 22.50
N LEU A 399 -0.28 -7.88 23.11
CA LEU A 399 -0.83 -6.55 23.39
C LEU A 399 0.11 -5.72 24.26
N ALA A 400 0.65 -6.33 25.31
CA ALA A 400 1.59 -5.68 26.23
C ALA A 400 2.90 -5.31 25.52
N ASP A 401 3.43 -6.17 24.65
CA ASP A 401 4.66 -5.88 23.90
C ASP A 401 4.48 -4.75 22.89
N VAL A 402 3.38 -4.73 22.14
CA VAL A 402 3.08 -3.63 21.20
C VAL A 402 2.86 -2.33 21.98
N SER A 403 2.12 -2.39 23.09
CA SER A 403 1.90 -1.23 23.95
C SER A 403 3.21 -0.71 24.54
N ARG A 404 4.12 -1.59 24.99
CA ARG A 404 5.43 -1.20 25.52
C ARG A 404 6.31 -0.55 24.45
N CYS A 405 6.32 -1.08 23.23
CA CYS A 405 7.06 -0.49 22.10
C CYS A 405 6.54 0.91 21.77
N LEU A 406 5.22 1.08 21.63
CA LEU A 406 4.62 2.39 21.36
C LEU A 406 4.84 3.36 22.53
N THR A 407 4.61 2.93 23.76
CA THR A 407 4.76 3.79 24.94
C THR A 407 6.22 4.15 25.21
N GLY A 408 7.14 3.18 25.13
CA GLY A 408 8.55 3.36 25.48
C GLY A 408 9.35 4.13 24.44
N THR A 409 9.07 3.92 23.15
CA THR A 409 9.84 4.50 22.06
C THR A 409 9.16 5.75 21.48
N VAL A 410 7.86 5.69 21.20
CA VAL A 410 7.16 6.76 20.48
C VAL A 410 6.79 7.93 21.39
N MET A 411 6.33 7.68 22.63
CA MET A 411 5.81 8.76 23.49
C MET A 411 6.86 9.79 23.89
N PRO A 412 8.08 9.42 24.32
CA PRO A 412 9.10 10.41 24.63
C PRO A 412 9.46 11.25 23.41
N ALA A 413 9.54 10.61 22.24
CA ALA A 413 9.82 11.26 20.98
C ALA A 413 8.75 12.31 20.65
N LEU A 414 7.50 11.88 20.74
CA LEU A 414 6.33 12.67 20.45
C LEU A 414 6.21 13.86 21.41
N ALA A 415 6.45 13.66 22.71
CA ALA A 415 6.41 14.72 23.71
C ALA A 415 7.45 15.83 23.42
N ALA A 416 8.69 15.44 23.12
CA ALA A 416 9.77 16.39 22.80
C ALA A 416 9.48 17.18 21.53
N ARG A 417 9.08 16.48 20.45
CA ARG A 417 8.76 17.12 19.17
C ARG A 417 7.50 17.97 19.21
N LEU A 418 6.49 17.54 19.96
CA LEU A 418 5.27 18.31 20.20
C LEU A 418 5.59 19.64 20.88
N GLN A 419 6.42 19.62 21.92
CA GLN A 419 6.86 20.84 22.60
C GLN A 419 7.63 21.77 21.67
N ALA A 420 8.54 21.23 20.85
CA ALA A 420 9.26 22.00 19.85
C ALA A 420 8.31 22.64 18.82
N ALA A 421 7.34 21.87 18.30
CA ALA A 421 6.35 22.35 17.33
C ALA A 421 5.42 23.42 17.91
N MET A 422 4.98 23.25 19.16
CA MET A 422 4.14 24.22 19.87
C MET A 422 4.87 25.52 20.17
N ASN A 423 6.18 25.48 20.40
CA ASN A 423 6.97 26.68 20.67
C ASN A 423 7.53 27.35 19.40
N ALA A 424 7.38 26.72 18.22
CA ALA A 424 7.86 27.22 16.94
C ALA A 424 6.95 28.33 16.38
N ARG A 425 7.08 29.52 16.98
CA ARG A 425 6.23 30.69 16.74
C ARG A 425 6.36 31.24 15.32
N HIS A 426 7.59 31.46 14.86
CA HIS A 426 7.84 32.20 13.62
C HIS A 426 7.79 31.33 12.36
N ALA A 427 8.18 30.06 12.47
CA ALA A 427 8.21 29.12 11.35
C ALA A 427 7.77 27.73 11.82
N PRO A 428 7.09 26.93 10.97
CA PRO A 428 6.80 25.54 11.29
C PRO A 428 8.10 24.73 11.49
N VAL A 429 8.05 23.75 12.37
CA VAL A 429 9.08 22.71 12.41
C VAL A 429 9.03 21.88 11.12
N PRO A 430 10.18 21.37 10.62
CA PRO A 430 10.24 20.65 9.35
C PRO A 430 9.38 19.37 9.30
N ASP A 431 9.08 18.76 10.45
CA ASP A 431 8.30 17.53 10.61
C ASP A 431 6.86 17.75 11.09
N HIS A 432 6.31 18.96 10.96
CA HIS A 432 4.97 19.26 11.50
C HIS A 432 3.89 18.28 11.03
N GLU A 433 3.90 17.93 9.73
CA GLU A 433 2.94 16.99 9.15
C GLU A 433 3.16 15.54 9.61
N ASP A 434 4.41 15.12 9.82
CA ASP A 434 4.73 13.82 10.41
C ASP A 434 4.24 13.74 11.86
N LEU A 435 4.35 14.83 12.63
CA LEU A 435 3.88 14.91 14.01
C LEU A 435 2.36 14.82 14.12
N VAL A 436 1.63 15.56 13.28
CA VAL A 436 0.17 15.49 13.22
C VAL A 436 -0.28 14.07 12.89
N TRP A 437 0.31 13.45 11.86
CA TRP A 437 0.02 12.07 11.48
C TRP A 437 0.28 11.08 12.63
N LEU A 438 1.42 11.21 13.31
CA LEU A 438 1.81 10.32 14.40
C LEU A 438 0.88 10.49 15.62
N LEU A 439 0.47 11.71 15.96
CA LEU A 439 -0.52 11.98 17.01
C LEU A 439 -1.83 11.27 16.71
N GLU A 440 -2.36 11.42 15.49
CA GLU A 440 -3.60 10.78 15.06
C GLU A 440 -3.51 9.25 15.17
N LEU A 441 -2.39 8.67 14.72
CA LEU A 441 -2.14 7.24 14.79
C LEU A 441 -2.15 6.75 16.25
N VAL A 442 -1.41 7.42 17.12
CA VAL A 442 -1.27 7.07 18.54
C VAL A 442 -2.61 7.20 19.28
N TRP A 443 -3.40 8.23 18.98
CA TRP A 443 -4.73 8.39 19.60
C TRP A 443 -5.75 7.39 19.07
N ARG A 444 -5.68 7.08 17.78
CA ARG A 444 -6.49 6.02 17.18
C ARG A 444 -6.18 4.67 17.83
N TRP A 445 -4.90 4.36 18.02
CA TRP A 445 -4.44 3.20 18.79
C TRP A 445 -5.02 3.18 20.22
N GLY A 446 -4.95 4.30 20.94
CA GLY A 446 -5.54 4.42 22.28
C GLY A 446 -7.04 4.12 22.32
N ARG A 447 -7.80 4.58 21.32
CA ARG A 447 -9.24 4.27 21.20
C ARG A 447 -9.49 2.78 20.95
N TYR A 448 -8.69 2.14 20.10
CA TYR A 448 -8.81 0.70 19.82
C TYR A 448 -8.56 -0.15 21.07
N LEU A 449 -7.50 0.17 21.82
CA LEU A 449 -7.24 -0.49 23.10
C LEU A 449 -8.41 -0.28 24.08
N GLY A 450 -8.91 0.95 24.19
CA GLY A 450 -10.05 1.29 25.05
C GLY A 450 -11.31 0.49 24.71
N ASN A 451 -11.64 0.36 23.42
CA ASN A 451 -12.78 -0.44 22.95
C ASN A 451 -12.66 -1.92 23.30
N ALA A 452 -11.43 -2.44 23.35
CA ALA A 452 -11.14 -3.82 23.76
C ALA A 452 -11.00 -3.98 25.28
N GLY A 453 -11.24 -2.93 26.07
CA GLY A 453 -11.15 -2.94 27.54
C GLY A 453 -9.73 -2.79 28.09
N TYR A 454 -8.76 -2.38 27.26
CA TYR A 454 -7.37 -2.13 27.67
C TYR A 454 -7.15 -0.63 27.87
N GLY A 455 -6.95 -0.22 29.12
CA GLY A 455 -6.54 1.15 29.44
C GLY A 455 -5.03 1.35 29.22
N ASN A 456 -4.65 2.53 28.72
CA ASN A 456 -3.26 2.95 28.61
C ASN A 456 -3.06 4.25 29.41
N PRO A 457 -2.52 4.18 30.64
CA PRO A 457 -2.34 5.37 31.48
C PRO A 457 -1.29 6.32 30.91
N GLU A 458 -0.29 5.83 30.18
CA GLU A 458 0.75 6.69 29.60
C GLU A 458 0.20 7.59 28.49
N LEU A 459 -0.73 7.09 27.67
CA LEU A 459 -1.47 7.89 26.69
C LEU A 459 -2.26 9.02 27.37
N LYS A 460 -2.90 8.71 28.51
CA LYS A 460 -3.62 9.73 29.30
C LYS A 460 -2.66 10.79 29.83
N SER A 461 -1.48 10.39 30.31
CA SER A 461 -0.45 11.32 30.78
C SER A 461 0.09 12.21 29.66
N LEU A 462 0.37 11.63 28.48
CA LEU A 462 0.80 12.39 27.30
C LEU A 462 -0.28 13.39 26.87
N ARG A 463 -1.56 13.00 26.89
CA ARG A 463 -2.68 13.90 26.61
C ARG A 463 -2.68 15.12 27.54
N LEU A 464 -2.56 14.90 28.85
CA LEU A 464 -2.54 15.98 29.83
C LEU A 464 -1.34 16.91 29.63
N TYR A 465 -0.17 16.33 29.37
CA TYR A 465 1.05 17.08 29.04
C TYR A 465 0.87 17.93 27.77
N ALA A 466 0.32 17.34 26.71
CA ALA A 466 0.08 18.00 25.43
C ALA A 466 -0.91 19.15 25.55
N VAL A 467 -2.00 18.95 26.29
CA VAL A 467 -3.02 19.97 26.55
C VAL A 467 -2.43 21.14 27.34
N GLU A 468 -1.67 20.88 28.40
CA GLU A 468 -1.07 21.95 29.20
C GLU A 468 -0.01 22.73 28.40
N THR A 469 0.88 22.02 27.70
CA THR A 469 1.90 22.65 26.85
C THR A 469 1.25 23.44 25.72
N GLY A 470 0.23 22.89 25.09
CA GLY A 470 -0.55 23.53 24.04
C GLY A 470 -1.26 24.78 24.53
N ARG A 471 -1.88 24.73 25.71
CA ARG A 471 -2.53 25.89 26.34
C ARG A 471 -1.53 27.00 26.60
N VAL A 472 -0.38 26.69 27.19
CA VAL A 472 0.68 27.69 27.44
C VAL A 472 1.14 28.31 26.12
N ALA A 473 1.48 27.50 25.12
CA ALA A 473 1.91 27.97 23.81
C ALA A 473 0.84 28.82 23.10
N PHE A 474 -0.43 28.41 23.16
CA PHE A 474 -1.55 29.13 22.55
C PHE A 474 -1.75 30.51 23.21
N VAL A 475 -1.65 30.58 24.55
CA VAL A 475 -1.69 31.86 25.27
C VAL A 475 -0.50 32.75 24.92
N GLN A 476 0.69 32.19 24.72
CA GLN A 476 1.86 32.97 24.27
C GLN A 476 1.68 33.46 22.83
N ALA A 477 1.14 32.63 21.92
CA ALA A 477 0.83 33.00 20.55
C ALA A 477 -0.17 34.17 20.45
N MET A 478 -1.06 34.28 21.44
CA MET A 478 -2.00 35.39 21.59
C MET A 478 -1.37 36.70 22.08
N LYS A 479 -0.14 36.70 22.61
CA LYS A 479 0.50 37.95 23.10
C LYS A 479 1.00 38.80 21.94
N ALA A 480 0.74 40.10 22.02
CA ALA A 480 1.17 41.05 21.01
C ALA A 480 2.68 41.35 21.11
N GLU A 481 3.43 41.02 20.07
CA GLU A 481 4.79 41.51 19.86
C GLU A 481 4.80 42.52 18.72
N VAL A 482 5.53 43.63 18.91
CA VAL A 482 5.51 44.80 18.02
C VAL A 482 6.05 44.48 16.62
N SER A 483 6.95 43.50 16.51
CA SER A 483 7.61 43.10 15.26
C SER A 483 6.88 42.00 14.48
N GLU A 484 5.84 41.37 15.03
CA GLU A 484 5.25 40.17 14.44
C GLU A 484 3.96 40.45 13.65
N LYS A 485 3.98 40.07 12.36
CA LYS A 485 2.83 40.21 11.45
C LYS A 485 1.61 39.38 11.92
N PRO A 486 0.38 39.90 11.80
CA PRO A 486 -0.85 39.15 12.14
C PRO A 486 -0.97 37.78 11.47
N ALA A 487 -0.56 37.66 10.20
CA ALA A 487 -0.59 36.41 9.45
C ALA A 487 0.30 35.31 10.05
N HIS A 488 1.50 35.66 10.56
CA HIS A 488 2.38 34.69 11.21
C HIS A 488 1.78 34.16 12.52
N ARG A 489 1.11 35.04 13.28
CA ARG A 489 0.39 34.67 14.50
C ARG A 489 -0.80 33.77 14.21
N MET A 490 -1.63 34.11 13.23
CA MET A 490 -2.71 33.23 12.80
C MET A 490 -2.19 31.87 12.37
N ALA A 491 -1.15 31.83 11.54
CA ALA A 491 -0.52 30.58 11.13
C ALA A 491 -0.02 29.74 12.33
N HIS A 492 0.52 30.38 13.38
CA HIS A 492 0.93 29.68 14.59
C HIS A 492 -0.25 29.12 15.40
N LEU A 493 -1.32 29.91 15.57
CA LEU A 493 -2.56 29.45 16.22
C LEU A 493 -3.17 28.25 15.48
N LEU A 494 -3.17 28.27 14.15
CA LEU A 494 -3.64 27.16 13.32
C LEU A 494 -2.77 25.90 13.49
N ARG A 495 -1.44 26.05 13.54
CA ARG A 495 -0.53 24.92 13.81
C ARG A 495 -0.80 24.27 15.17
N ILE A 496 -1.01 25.06 16.22
CA ILE A 496 -1.37 24.53 17.55
C ILE A 496 -2.75 23.86 17.50
N ARG A 497 -3.74 24.48 16.84
CA ARG A 497 -5.09 23.90 16.65
C ARG A 497 -5.04 22.56 15.93
N ARG A 498 -4.22 22.41 14.88
CA ARG A 498 -4.05 21.13 14.16
C ARG A 498 -3.45 20.04 15.05
N LEU A 499 -2.41 20.37 15.82
CA LEU A 499 -1.82 19.42 16.79
C LEU A 499 -2.84 18.98 17.86
N MET A 500 -3.69 19.89 18.35
CA MET A 500 -4.74 19.55 19.31
C MET A 500 -5.86 18.74 18.66
N GLY A 501 -6.28 19.11 17.46
CA GLY A 501 -7.29 18.41 16.68
C GLY A 501 -6.89 16.95 16.38
N ALA A 502 -5.61 16.69 16.12
CA ALA A 502 -5.08 15.33 15.93
C ALA A 502 -5.34 14.40 17.12
N MET A 503 -5.43 14.96 18.33
CA MET A 503 -5.75 14.26 19.58
C MET A 503 -7.25 14.30 19.94
N GLY A 504 -8.09 14.88 19.08
CA GLY A 504 -9.51 15.11 19.36
C GLY A 504 -9.78 16.20 20.39
N GLU A 505 -8.82 17.11 20.62
CA GLU A 505 -8.96 18.26 21.51
C GLU A 505 -9.32 19.53 20.76
N THR A 506 -10.06 20.43 21.41
CA THR A 506 -10.41 21.75 20.89
C THR A 506 -9.71 22.85 21.66
N VAL A 507 -9.24 23.87 20.96
CA VAL A 507 -8.57 25.04 21.57
C VAL A 507 -9.54 26.19 21.87
N ASP A 508 -10.81 26.05 21.52
CA ASP A 508 -11.79 27.13 21.55
C ASP A 508 -12.00 27.66 22.98
N ASP A 509 -11.94 26.78 23.99
CA ASP A 509 -12.04 27.14 25.41
C ASP A 509 -10.82 27.94 25.93
N TRP A 510 -9.71 27.98 25.17
CA TRP A 510 -8.52 28.75 25.52
C TRP A 510 -8.60 30.18 24.99
N ILE A 511 -9.56 30.48 24.12
CA ILE A 511 -9.73 31.77 23.49
C ILE A 511 -10.36 32.75 24.49
N SER A 512 -9.59 33.79 24.83
CA SER A 512 -10.01 34.82 25.75
C SER A 512 -10.43 36.11 25.02
N PRO A 513 -11.61 36.68 25.32
CA PRO A 513 -12.09 37.90 24.66
C PRO A 513 -11.31 39.14 25.09
N VAL A 514 -10.53 39.07 26.18
CA VAL A 514 -9.65 40.18 26.62
C VAL A 514 -8.26 40.15 25.96
N SER A 515 -7.99 39.19 25.08
CA SER A 515 -6.70 39.05 24.40
C SER A 515 -6.49 40.13 23.34
N GLN A 516 -5.75 41.18 23.69
CA GLN A 516 -5.43 42.30 22.79
C GLN A 516 -4.67 41.86 21.53
N GLY A 517 -3.83 40.83 21.61
CA GLY A 517 -3.11 40.33 20.44
C GLY A 517 -4.02 39.58 19.48
N LEU A 518 -5.00 38.82 19.99
CA LEU A 518 -5.99 38.13 19.16
C LEU A 518 -6.99 39.10 18.53
N HIS A 519 -7.42 40.14 19.27
CA HIS A 519 -8.18 41.28 18.73
C HIS A 519 -7.53 41.86 17.49
N ARG A 520 -6.23 42.20 17.57
CA ARG A 520 -5.48 42.75 16.43
C ARG A 520 -5.37 41.79 15.25
N VAL A 521 -5.22 40.49 15.52
CA VAL A 521 -5.13 39.47 14.48
C VAL A 521 -6.47 39.34 13.76
N VAL A 522 -7.57 39.14 14.50
CA VAL A 522 -8.91 38.99 13.94
C VAL A 522 -9.34 40.26 13.21
N HIS A 523 -9.09 41.44 13.77
CA HIS A 523 -9.37 42.71 13.10
C HIS A 523 -8.58 42.84 11.79
N SER A 524 -7.29 42.52 11.76
CA SER A 524 -6.47 42.58 10.54
C SER A 524 -6.99 41.67 9.41
N TYR A 525 -7.57 40.52 9.78
CA TYR A 525 -8.16 39.57 8.85
C TYR A 525 -9.52 40.05 8.32
N LEU A 526 -10.40 40.51 9.22
CA LEU A 526 -11.74 41.00 8.86
C LEU A 526 -11.68 42.30 8.03
N ASP A 527 -10.71 43.16 8.31
CA ASP A 527 -10.45 44.42 7.59
C ASP A 527 -9.69 44.22 6.27
N GLY A 528 -9.28 42.98 5.95
CA GLY A 528 -8.64 42.62 4.68
C GLY A 528 -7.16 43.01 4.54
N ALA A 529 -6.52 43.51 5.61
CA ALA A 529 -5.14 44.01 5.59
C ALA A 529 -4.07 42.89 5.53
N SER A 530 -4.40 41.65 5.89
CA SER A 530 -3.42 40.55 6.03
C SER A 530 -3.18 39.69 4.78
N HIS A 531 -4.04 39.75 3.75
CA HIS A 531 -4.04 38.78 2.65
C HIS A 531 -3.64 39.32 1.26
N GLY A 532 -3.07 40.52 1.16
CA GLY A 532 -2.73 41.11 -0.14
C GLY A 532 -1.37 41.80 -0.19
N ALA A 533 -0.37 41.12 -0.77
CA ALA A 533 0.78 41.81 -1.39
C ALA A 533 0.38 42.54 -2.70
N SER A 534 -0.88 42.44 -3.13
CA SER A 534 -1.41 43.07 -4.34
C SER A 534 -2.89 43.46 -4.18
N GLY A 535 -3.17 44.52 -3.42
CA GLY A 535 -4.36 45.38 -3.56
C GLY A 535 -5.76 44.73 -3.65
N GLY A 536 -5.93 43.48 -3.22
CA GLY A 536 -7.17 42.71 -3.31
C GLY A 536 -7.57 42.15 -1.95
N VAL A 537 -8.88 42.06 -1.74
CA VAL A 537 -9.47 41.40 -0.58
C VAL A 537 -9.18 39.90 -0.68
N GLY A 538 -8.20 39.41 0.08
CA GLY A 538 -7.91 37.98 0.06
C GLY A 538 -8.98 37.17 0.79
N GLU A 539 -9.23 35.97 0.30
CA GLU A 539 -10.21 35.02 0.82
C GLU A 539 -9.73 34.42 2.14
N ILE A 540 -10.58 34.45 3.18
CA ILE A 540 -10.26 33.87 4.49
C ILE A 540 -10.52 32.37 4.41
N GLY A 541 -9.51 31.54 4.72
CA GLY A 541 -9.63 30.09 4.67
C GLY A 541 -10.59 29.55 5.74
N ALA A 542 -11.16 28.36 5.51
CA ALA A 542 -12.10 27.74 6.45
C ALA A 542 -11.52 27.54 7.87
N GLU A 543 -10.23 27.20 7.99
CA GLU A 543 -9.56 27.05 9.29
C GLU A 543 -9.34 28.39 10.00
N GLU A 544 -9.06 29.45 9.24
CA GLU A 544 -8.93 30.83 9.76
C GLU A 544 -10.29 31.32 10.27
N TRP A 545 -11.35 31.06 9.50
CA TRP A 545 -12.73 31.30 9.91
C TRP A 545 -13.10 30.61 11.21
N ALA A 546 -12.70 29.36 11.40
CA ALA A 546 -12.98 28.63 12.64
C ALA A 546 -12.39 29.32 13.89
N VAL A 547 -11.19 29.90 13.78
CA VAL A 547 -10.57 30.68 14.88
C VAL A 547 -11.30 32.01 15.09
N ILE A 548 -11.62 32.71 14.01
CA ILE A 548 -12.35 33.99 14.05
C ILE A 548 -13.73 33.81 14.69
N ASP A 549 -14.47 32.77 14.28
CA ASP A 549 -15.81 32.49 14.80
C ASP A 549 -15.77 32.09 16.28
N ALA A 550 -14.79 31.29 16.70
CA ALA A 550 -14.63 30.92 18.10
C ALA A 550 -14.32 32.14 18.98
N PHE A 551 -13.49 33.07 18.47
CA PHE A 551 -13.24 34.34 19.15
C PHE A 551 -14.48 35.24 19.22
N VAL A 552 -15.22 35.37 18.11
CA VAL A 552 -16.47 36.14 18.06
C VAL A 552 -17.52 35.56 19.01
N ALA A 553 -17.64 34.23 19.10
CA ALA A 553 -18.51 33.57 20.07
C ALA A 553 -18.10 33.91 21.51
N SER A 554 -16.80 33.91 21.81
CA SER A 554 -16.25 34.31 23.12
C SER A 554 -16.58 35.78 23.45
N VAL A 555 -16.46 36.69 22.47
CA VAL A 555 -16.84 38.11 22.61
C VAL A 555 -18.34 38.28 22.86
N ARG A 556 -19.20 37.56 22.12
CA ARG A 556 -20.66 37.57 22.33
C ARG A 556 -21.03 37.12 23.73
N ASN A 557 -20.42 36.04 24.21
CA ASN A 557 -20.63 35.52 25.56
C ASN A 557 -20.20 36.54 26.63
N GLU A 558 -19.13 37.30 26.40
CA GLU A 558 -18.65 38.32 27.33
C GLU A 558 -19.51 39.59 27.30
N LEU A 559 -20.00 40.03 26.14
CA LEU A 559 -20.95 41.14 26.03
C LEU A 559 -22.30 40.83 26.67
N ALA A 560 -22.73 39.56 26.62
CA ALA A 560 -23.94 39.11 27.31
C ALA A 560 -23.81 39.19 28.85
N ARG A 561 -22.58 39.26 29.38
CA ARG A 561 -22.35 39.53 30.81
C ARG A 561 -22.47 41.04 31.04
N SER A 562 -23.35 41.43 31.96
CA SER A 562 -23.80 42.81 32.22
C SER A 562 -22.70 43.85 32.54
N ARG A 563 -21.44 43.43 32.73
CA ARG A 563 -20.32 44.32 33.06
C ARG A 563 -19.66 44.96 31.84
N ASN A 564 -19.78 44.37 30.64
CA ASN A 564 -19.00 44.76 29.45
C ASN A 564 -19.86 45.20 28.24
N TRP A 565 -21.16 45.40 28.42
CA TRP A 565 -22.14 45.67 27.34
C TRP A 565 -21.87 46.93 26.49
N GLN A 566 -20.99 47.84 26.93
CA GLN A 566 -20.60 49.06 26.21
C GLN A 566 -19.17 49.03 25.64
N SER A 567 -18.48 47.90 25.64
CA SER A 567 -17.12 47.84 25.06
C SER A 567 -17.18 48.12 23.55
N ALA A 568 -16.71 49.30 23.14
CA ALA A 568 -16.69 49.74 21.74
C ALA A 568 -15.91 48.75 20.85
N ASP A 569 -14.72 48.33 21.31
CA ASP A 569 -13.85 47.38 20.60
C ASP A 569 -14.55 46.05 20.30
N PHE A 570 -15.35 45.54 21.25
CA PHE A 570 -16.08 44.28 21.07
C PHE A 570 -17.23 44.42 20.06
N VAL A 571 -17.97 45.53 20.12
CA VAL A 571 -19.06 45.82 19.18
C VAL A 571 -18.52 46.02 17.76
N ASP A 572 -17.38 46.70 17.61
CA ASP A 572 -16.78 46.98 16.31
C ASP A 572 -16.30 45.70 15.62
N ILE A 573 -15.67 44.77 16.34
CA ILE A 573 -15.30 43.46 15.78
C ILE A 573 -16.52 42.62 15.37
N LEU A 574 -17.62 42.67 16.13
CA LEU A 574 -18.85 41.97 15.74
C LEU A 574 -19.43 42.53 14.43
N ARG A 575 -19.42 43.86 14.26
CA ARG A 575 -19.87 44.51 13.03
C ARG A 575 -19.00 44.14 11.83
N LEU A 576 -17.66 44.14 12.02
CA LEU A 576 -16.72 43.73 10.99
C LEU A 576 -16.93 42.26 10.58
N HIS A 577 -17.14 41.36 11.55
CA HIS A 577 -17.44 39.94 11.31
C HIS A 577 -18.71 39.76 10.47
N GLU A 578 -19.80 40.42 10.86
CA GLU A 578 -21.09 40.33 10.15
C GLU A 578 -21.04 40.95 8.75
N ALA A 579 -20.30 42.04 8.57
CA ALA A 579 -20.10 42.65 7.26
C ALA A 579 -19.29 41.73 6.35
N ARG A 580 -18.24 41.10 6.90
CA ARG A 580 -17.37 40.19 6.15
C ARG A 580 -18.07 38.90 5.75
N ARG A 581 -18.80 38.27 6.69
CA ARG A 581 -19.59 37.05 6.41
C ARG A 581 -20.65 37.24 5.33
N ARG A 582 -21.26 38.44 5.25
CA ARG A 582 -22.22 38.81 4.19
C ARG A 582 -21.58 39.08 2.83
N ALA A 583 -20.28 39.31 2.78
CA ALA A 583 -19.56 39.55 1.52
C ALA A 583 -19.04 38.25 0.88
N GLU A 584 -18.92 37.17 1.66
CA GLU A 584 -18.41 35.86 1.21
C GLU A 584 -19.51 34.80 0.99
N GLY A 585 -20.74 35.05 1.44
CA GLY A 585 -21.93 34.22 1.18
C GLY A 585 -22.91 34.92 0.26
#